data_AF-A0A1G3V888-F1
#
_entry.id   AF-A0A1G3V888-F1
#
_cell.length_a   1.000
_cell.length_b   1.000
_cell.length_c   1.000
_cell.angle_alpha   90.00
_cell.angle_beta   90.00
_cell.angle_gamma   90.00
#
_symmetry.space_group_name_H-M   'P 1'
#
loop_
_entity.id
_entity.type
_entity.pdbx_description
1 polymer ?
#
loop_
_entity_poly.entity_id
_entity_poly.type
_entity_poly.pdbx_seq_one_letter_code
_entity_poly.pdbx_strand_id
1 'polypeptide(L)'
;MNVLKIIEYLRAKAGLLRIAFFIFLGALVVFDILIPRGDAHYFVDKIYAFWTLFALAGCFLLIKISKGIAHLFLSKDEDYYG
;
A
#
# COMPACT_ATOMS: atom_id res chain seq x y z
N MET A 1 1.08 10.52 25.98
CA MET A 1 2.02 9.97 24.98
C MET A 1 2.45 11.09 24.07
N ASN A 2 3.74 11.41 24.00
CA ASN A 2 4.21 12.55 23.22
C ASN A 2 4.39 12.10 21.76
N VAL A 3 3.43 12.42 20.89
CA VAL A 3 3.36 11.95 19.49
C VAL A 3 4.67 12.25 18.73
N LEU A 4 5.31 13.38 19.05
CA LEU A 4 6.62 13.77 18.53
C LEU A 4 7.70 12.72 18.77
N LYS A 5 7.78 12.16 19.99
CA LYS A 5 8.78 11.14 20.34
C LYS A 5 8.59 9.85 19.55
N ILE A 6 7.34 9.51 19.22
CA ILE A 6 7.02 8.31 18.44
C ILE A 6 7.45 8.50 16.97
N ILE A 7 7.16 9.68 16.40
CA ILE A 7 7.55 10.01 15.02
C ILE A 7 9.07 10.02 14.89
N GLU A 8 9.79 10.64 15.83
CA GLU A 8 11.26 10.65 15.83
C GLU A 8 11.85 9.26 15.94
N TYR A 9 11.30 8.41 16.81
CA TYR A 9 11.73 7.02 16.96
C TYR A 9 11.52 6.20 15.66
N LEU A 10 10.35 6.31 15.04
CA LEU A 10 10.05 5.62 13.78
C LEU A 10 10.93 6.13 12.63
N ARG A 11 11.18 7.45 12.58
CA ARG A 11 12.07 8.07 11.59
C ARG A 11 13.52 7.60 11.75
N ALA A 12 14.02 7.52 12.99
CA ALA A 12 15.36 7.01 13.27
C ALA A 12 15.55 5.55 12.82
N LYS A 13 14.45 4.77 12.77
CA LYS A 13 14.45 3.36 12.33
C LYS A 13 13.78 3.15 10.96
N ALA A 14 13.73 4.18 10.12
CA ALA A 14 13.06 4.10 8.82
C ALA A 14 13.56 2.94 7.93
N GLY A 15 14.86 2.62 7.98
CA GLY A 15 15.42 1.47 7.26
C GLY A 15 14.83 0.12 7.70
N LEU A 16 14.76 -0.11 9.03
CA LEU A 16 14.13 -1.30 9.60
C LEU A 16 12.63 -1.35 9.27
N LEU A 17 11.96 -0.21 9.33
CA LEU A 17 10.52 -0.12 9.02
C LEU A 17 10.25 -0.45 7.55
N ARG A 18 11.12 0.01 6.65
CA ARG A 18 11.06 -0.33 5.22
C ARG A 18 11.24 -1.82 4.99
N ILE A 19 12.21 -2.45 5.64
CA ILE A 19 12.44 -3.90 5.54
C ILE A 19 11.23 -4.65 6.08
N ALA A 20 10.74 -4.28 7.27
CA ALA A 20 9.56 -4.91 7.87
C ALA A 20 8.32 -4.78 6.96
N PHE A 21 8.13 -3.63 6.31
CA PHE A 21 7.06 -3.42 5.36
C PHE A 21 7.15 -4.36 4.15
N PHE A 22 8.33 -4.50 3.54
CA PHE A 22 8.51 -5.43 2.41
C PHE A 22 8.40 -6.90 2.81
N ILE A 23 8.89 -7.27 4.00
CA ILE A 23 8.69 -8.62 4.55
C ILE A 23 7.20 -8.89 4.72
N PHE A 24 6.44 -7.95 5.27
CA PHE A 24 5.00 -8.08 5.44
C PHE A 24 4.26 -8.24 4.10
N LEU A 25 4.62 -7.44 3.09
CA LEU A 25 4.08 -7.60 1.74
C LEU A 25 4.42 -8.97 1.13
N GLY A 26 5.66 -9.43 1.28
CA GLY A 26 6.08 -10.76 0.81
C GLY A 26 5.31 -11.88 1.52
N ALA A 27 5.09 -11.76 2.82
CA ALA A 27 4.31 -12.72 3.60
C ALA A 27 2.86 -12.80 3.13
N LEU A 28 2.24 -11.68 2.75
CA LEU A 28 0.89 -11.68 2.18
C LEU A 28 0.80 -12.44 0.85
N VAL A 29 1.81 -12.28 -0.02
CA VAL A 29 1.87 -13.02 -1.29
C VAL A 29 2.03 -14.51 -1.04
N VAL A 30 2.91 -14.90 -0.11
CA VAL A 30 3.08 -16.31 0.27
C VAL A 30 1.78 -16.87 0.86
N PHE A 31 1.08 -16.09 1.69
CA PHE A 31 -0.19 -16.49 2.28
C PHE A 31 -1.27 -16.75 1.21
N ASP A 32 -1.40 -15.86 0.21
CA ASP A 32 -2.35 -16.04 -0.91
C ASP A 32 -2.11 -17.32 -1.73
N ILE A 33 -0.84 -17.73 -1.85
CA ILE A 33 -0.48 -18.95 -2.56
C ILE A 33 -0.81 -20.20 -1.73
N LEU A 34 -0.64 -20.14 -0.42
CA LEU A 34 -0.85 -21.27 0.49
C LEU A 34 -2.32 -21.56 0.79
N ILE A 35 -3.24 -20.61 0.56
CA ILE A 35 -4.67 -20.83 0.78
C ILE A 35 -5.19 -21.93 -0.18
N PRO A 36 -5.79 -23.02 0.35
CA PRO A 36 -6.40 -24.06 -0.47
C PRO A 36 -7.54 -23.51 -1.33
N ARG A 37 -7.57 -23.87 -2.61
CA ARG A 37 -8.52 -23.34 -3.61
C ARG A 37 -9.69 -24.29 -3.88
N GLY A 38 -10.11 -25.04 -2.85
CA GLY A 38 -11.11 -26.12 -2.94
C GLY A 38 -12.45 -25.67 -3.51
N ASP A 39 -12.86 -24.43 -3.23
CA ASP A 39 -14.13 -23.83 -3.67
C ASP A 39 -13.90 -22.57 -4.52
N ALA A 40 -13.09 -22.69 -5.58
CA ALA A 40 -12.88 -21.59 -6.52
C ALA A 40 -14.17 -21.28 -7.31
N HIS A 41 -14.92 -20.26 -6.88
CA HIS A 41 -16.17 -19.82 -7.52
C HIS A 41 -15.93 -18.99 -8.78
N TYR A 42 -14.84 -18.21 -8.82
CA TYR A 42 -14.49 -17.38 -9.97
C TYR A 42 -13.26 -17.92 -10.70
N PHE A 43 -13.15 -17.63 -12.00
CA PHE A 43 -11.98 -18.02 -12.82
C PHE A 43 -10.67 -17.49 -12.22
N VAL A 44 -10.70 -16.27 -11.67
CA VAL A 44 -9.54 -15.63 -11.06
C VAL A 44 -9.07 -16.30 -9.77
N ASP A 45 -9.96 -17.01 -9.06
CA ASP A 45 -9.63 -17.74 -7.84
C ASP A 45 -8.73 -18.96 -8.12
N LYS A 46 -8.58 -19.36 -9.38
CA LYS A 46 -7.64 -20.41 -9.80
C LYS A 46 -6.22 -19.87 -10.04
N ILE A 47 -6.05 -18.56 -10.14
CA ILE A 47 -4.77 -17.92 -10.45
C ILE A 47 -4.02 -17.58 -9.15
N TYR A 48 -2.88 -18.21 -8.92
CA TYR A 48 -2.04 -17.96 -7.75
C TYR A 48 -1.61 -16.50 -7.66
N ALA A 49 -1.59 -15.93 -6.44
CA ALA A 49 -1.23 -14.54 -6.16
C ALA A 49 -2.17 -13.47 -6.78
N PHE A 50 -3.25 -13.84 -7.48
CA PHE A 50 -4.09 -12.90 -8.22
C PHE A 50 -4.61 -11.76 -7.34
N TRP A 51 -5.20 -12.08 -6.18
CA TRP A 51 -5.81 -11.09 -5.31
C TRP A 51 -4.78 -10.13 -4.71
N THR A 52 -3.60 -10.63 -4.35
CA THR A 52 -2.50 -9.77 -3.86
C THR A 52 -1.95 -8.84 -4.95
N LEU A 53 -1.81 -9.33 -6.18
CA LEU A 53 -1.37 -8.52 -7.31
C LEU A 53 -2.42 -7.48 -7.71
N PHE A 54 -3.69 -7.87 -7.71
CA PHE A 54 -4.82 -6.97 -7.96
C PHE A 54 -4.86 -5.85 -6.90
N ALA A 55 -4.74 -6.19 -5.62
CA ALA A 55 -4.70 -5.20 -4.54
C ALA A 55 -3.50 -4.25 -4.66
N LEU A 56 -2.31 -4.78 -5.01
CA LEU A 56 -1.11 -3.97 -5.21
C LEU A 56 -1.27 -2.99 -6.39
N ALA A 57 -1.78 -3.48 -7.53
CA ALA A 57 -2.04 -2.67 -8.71
C ALA A 57 -3.11 -1.61 -8.42
N GLY A 58 -4.20 -2.00 -7.74
CA GLY A 58 -5.26 -1.10 -7.30
C GLY A 58 -4.74 -0.02 -6.37
N CYS A 59 -3.86 -0.35 -5.42
CA CYS A 59 -3.22 0.63 -4.54
C CYS A 59 -2.41 1.67 -5.34
N PHE A 60 -1.58 1.23 -6.27
CA PHE A 60 -0.79 2.14 -7.11
C PHE A 60 -1.67 3.02 -8.00
N LEU A 61 -2.72 2.44 -8.59
CA LEU A 61 -3.69 3.13 -9.41
C LEU A 61 -4.41 4.22 -8.59
N LEU A 62 -4.89 3.88 -7.39
CA LEU A 62 -5.52 4.83 -6.48
C LEU A 62 -4.58 5.97 -6.12
N ILE A 63 -3.33 5.69 -5.74
CA ILE A 63 -2.34 6.74 -5.43
C ILE A 63 -2.16 7.69 -6.62
N LYS A 64 -2.02 7.15 -7.84
CA LYS A 64 -1.84 7.94 -9.06
C LYS A 64 -3.07 8.79 -9.37
N ILE A 65 -4.27 8.21 -9.31
CA ILE A 65 -5.52 8.94 -9.56
C ILE A 65 -5.71 10.02 -8.49
N SER A 66 -5.55 9.70 -7.22
CA SER A 66 -5.67 10.67 -6.12
C SER A 66 -4.68 11.81 -6.27
N LYS A 67 -3.42 11.53 -6.66
CA LYS A 67 -2.43 12.57 -6.92
C LYS A 67 -2.81 13.42 -8.14
N GLY A 68 -3.36 12.81 -9.19
CA GLY A 68 -3.84 13.51 -10.38
C GLY A 68 -5.01 14.44 -10.07
N ILE A 69 -6.02 13.96 -9.34
CA ILE A 69 -7.17 14.77 -8.92
C ILE A 69 -6.71 15.91 -8.00
N ALA A 70 -5.79 15.61 -7.06
CA ALA A 70 -5.22 16.63 -6.20
C ALA A 70 -4.59 17.76 -7.03
N HIS A 71 -3.71 17.44 -7.99
CA HIS A 71 -3.05 18.46 -8.81
C HIS A 71 -3.99 19.19 -9.77
N LEU A 72 -5.03 18.53 -10.28
CA LEU A 72 -5.92 19.11 -11.29
C LEU A 72 -7.01 20.01 -10.69
N PHE A 73 -7.48 19.70 -9.47
CA PHE A 73 -8.69 20.33 -8.93
C PHE A 73 -8.57 20.85 -7.49
N LEU A 74 -7.75 20.21 -6.63
CA LEU A 74 -7.67 20.58 -5.20
C LEU A 74 -6.40 21.33 -4.83
N SER A 75 -5.36 21.26 -5.66
CA SER A 75 -4.09 21.94 -5.47
C SER A 75 -4.34 23.43 -5.67
N LYS A 76 -4.26 24.17 -4.58
CA LYS A 76 -4.37 25.62 -4.56
C LYS A 76 -2.95 26.18 -4.55
N ASP A 77 -2.66 27.12 -5.44
CA ASP A 77 -1.34 27.71 -5.56
C ASP A 77 -0.84 28.23 -4.20
N GLU A 78 0.44 28.00 -3.91
CA GLU A 78 1.05 28.26 -2.60
C GLU A 78 1.22 29.77 -2.30
N ASP A 79 0.93 30.63 -3.29
CA ASP A 79 0.87 32.10 -3.18
C ASP A 79 -0.23 32.62 -2.24
N TYR A 80 -1.02 31.72 -1.61
CA TYR A 80 -1.99 32.08 -0.57
C TYR A 80 -1.35 32.45 0.78
N TYR A 81 -0.06 32.17 0.96
CA TYR A 81 0.73 32.65 2.10
C TYR A 81 1.79 33.63 1.59
N GLY A 82 1.34 34.81 1.14
CA GLY A 82 2.24 35.95 0.95
C GLY A 82 3.01 36.31 2.22
#